data_AF-A0A7Y5HHX1-F1
#
_entry.id   AF-A0A7Y5HHX1-F1
#
_cell.length_a   1.000
_cell.length_b   1.000
_cell.length_c   1.000
_cell.angle_alpha   90.00
_cell.angle_beta   90.00
_cell.angle_gamma   90.00
#
_symmetry.space_group_name_H-M   'P 1'
#
loop_
_entity.id
_entity.type
_entity.pdbx_description
1 polymer ?
#
loop_
_entity_poly.entity_id
_entity_poly.type
_entity_poly.pdbx_seq_one_letter_code
_entity_poly.pdbx_strand_id
1 'polypeptide(L)'
;MPDSDAAPLPPPERDAAWRSPLTALVLGAVLHLGATGLWSWIDPLSRGGQVQLLAHTAVGILALLPWARYQWIHLARTWRKPLSHHLVLGWASGVLLLAAMASGAVVTVQAGWGTRVAPAWHALHLGTGLASFALAAVHSLVAAVK
;
A
#
# COMPACT_ATOMS: atom_id res chain seq x y z
N MET A 1 -51.03 -6.71 5.27
CA MET A 1 -49.78 -6.12 5.79
C MET A 1 -48.64 -6.92 5.15
N PRO A 2 -48.15 -6.54 3.96
CA PRO A 2 -47.08 -7.27 3.30
C PRO A 2 -45.71 -6.69 3.68
N ASP A 3 -44.70 -7.57 3.71
CA ASP A 3 -43.25 -7.30 3.69
C ASP A 3 -42.48 -7.21 5.02
N SER A 4 -42.69 -8.15 5.96
CA SER A 4 -41.75 -8.39 7.08
C SER A 4 -40.57 -9.32 6.73
N ASP A 5 -40.61 -9.97 5.56
CA ASP A 5 -39.70 -11.08 5.21
C ASP A 5 -38.65 -10.69 4.15
N ALA A 6 -38.53 -9.41 3.84
CA ALA A 6 -37.50 -8.93 2.91
C ALA A 6 -36.12 -9.08 3.57
N ALA A 7 -35.28 -9.96 2.99
CA ALA A 7 -33.90 -10.11 3.40
C ALA A 7 -33.20 -8.74 3.46
N PRO A 8 -32.32 -8.49 4.45
CA PRO A 8 -31.64 -7.22 4.56
C PRO A 8 -30.98 -6.86 3.23
N LEU A 9 -31.22 -5.64 2.74
CA LEU A 9 -30.57 -5.16 1.53
C LEU A 9 -29.04 -5.28 1.71
N PRO A 10 -28.31 -5.75 0.69
CA PRO A 10 -26.86 -5.87 0.79
C PRO A 10 -26.28 -4.50 1.16
N PRO A 11 -25.23 -4.47 1.99
CA PRO A 11 -24.59 -3.20 2.35
C PRO A 11 -24.19 -2.46 1.07
N PRO A 12 -24.23 -1.11 1.09
CA PRO A 12 -23.77 -0.30 -0.04
C PRO A 12 -22.42 -0.83 -0.55
N GLU A 13 -22.22 -0.87 -1.87
CA GLU A 13 -21.02 -1.45 -2.49
C GLU A 13 -19.70 -0.91 -1.88
N ARG A 14 -19.73 0.34 -1.43
CA ARG A 14 -18.65 1.00 -0.68
C ARG A 14 -18.34 0.32 0.65
N ASP A 15 -19.35 0.06 1.47
CA ASP A 15 -19.19 -0.53 2.80
C ASP A 15 -18.71 -1.99 2.69
N ALA A 16 -19.17 -2.70 1.65
CA ALA A 16 -18.67 -4.03 1.32
C ALA A 16 -17.18 -4.00 0.88
N ALA A 17 -16.75 -2.97 0.14
CA ALA A 17 -15.36 -2.83 -0.30
C ALA A 17 -14.39 -2.54 0.86
N TRP A 18 -14.78 -1.67 1.81
CA TRP A 18 -13.97 -1.37 3.00
C TRP A 18 -13.87 -2.54 3.98
N ARG A 19 -14.91 -3.37 4.05
CA ARG A 19 -14.94 -4.56 4.89
C ARG A 19 -14.28 -5.78 4.25
N SER A 20 -13.76 -5.65 3.03
CA SER A 20 -13.12 -6.77 2.35
C SER A 20 -11.80 -7.16 3.04
N PRO A 21 -11.53 -8.46 3.27
CA PRO A 21 -10.27 -8.92 3.84
C PRO A 21 -9.05 -8.48 3.03
N LEU A 22 -9.20 -8.35 1.71
CA LEU A 22 -8.13 -7.88 0.82
C LEU A 22 -7.79 -6.41 1.09
N THR A 23 -8.79 -5.56 1.27
CA THR A 23 -8.59 -4.14 1.62
C THR A 23 -7.87 -4.02 2.97
N ALA A 24 -8.33 -4.77 3.98
CA ALA A 24 -7.71 -4.78 5.30
C ALA A 24 -6.26 -5.26 5.25
N LEU A 25 -5.99 -6.33 4.50
CA LEU A 25 -4.64 -6.88 4.31
C LEU A 25 -3.71 -5.86 3.63
N VAL A 26 -4.14 -5.23 2.53
CA VAL A 26 -3.33 -4.27 1.79
C VAL A 26 -3.11 -3.00 2.61
N LEU A 27 -4.14 -2.49 3.29
CA LEU A 27 -3.99 -1.34 4.17
C LEU A 27 -3.03 -1.65 5.32
N GLY A 28 -3.18 -2.80 5.97
CA GLY A 28 -2.27 -3.24 7.02
C GLY A 28 -0.82 -3.38 6.53
N ALA A 29 -0.62 -3.94 5.33
CA ALA A 29 0.71 -4.05 4.72
C ALA A 29 1.31 -2.67 4.41
N VAL A 30 0.54 -1.74 3.83
CA VAL A 30 1.01 -0.38 3.53
C VAL A 30 1.37 0.37 4.83
N LEU A 31 0.54 0.23 5.87
CA LEU A 31 0.81 0.84 7.17
C LEU A 31 2.07 0.26 7.81
N HIS A 32 2.21 -1.07 7.80
CA HIS A 32 3.39 -1.74 8.30
C HIS A 32 4.64 -1.30 7.55
N LEU A 33 4.65 -1.36 6.22
CA LEU A 33 5.79 -1.00 5.39
C LEU A 33 6.16 0.47 5.52
N GLY A 34 5.18 1.37 5.58
CA GLY A 34 5.44 2.80 5.80
C GLY A 34 6.08 3.08 7.16
N ALA A 35 5.52 2.52 8.23
CA ALA A 35 6.05 2.70 9.59
C ALA A 35 7.44 2.09 9.76
N THR A 36 7.64 0.87 9.25
CA THR A 36 8.92 0.17 9.33
C THR A 36 9.98 0.77 8.39
N GLY A 37 9.60 1.32 7.24
CA GLY A 37 10.51 2.08 6.38
C GLY A 37 10.99 3.39 7.04
N LEU A 38 10.09 4.11 7.71
CA LEU A 38 10.44 5.27 8.54
C LEU A 38 11.37 4.88 9.69
N TRP A 39 11.11 3.75 10.35
CA TRP A 39 11.98 3.24 11.40
C TRP A 39 13.40 2.94 10.88
N SER A 40 13.52 2.25 9.75
CA SER A 40 14.82 1.95 9.11
C SER A 40 15.61 3.22 8.80
N TRP A 41 14.94 4.35 8.55
CA TRP A 41 15.60 5.62 8.33
C TRP A 41 16.15 6.26 9.62
N ILE A 42 15.45 6.07 10.74
CA ILE A 42 15.81 6.64 12.05
C ILE A 42 16.90 5.81 12.75
N ASP A 43 16.77 4.48 12.75
CA ASP A 43 17.65 3.57 13.49
C ASP A 43 18.19 2.42 12.62
N PRO A 44 19.02 2.71 11.60
CA PRO A 44 19.47 1.70 10.64
C PRO A 44 20.52 0.72 11.19
N LEU A 45 21.27 1.10 12.23
CA LEU A 45 22.47 0.37 12.66
C LEU A 45 22.27 -0.49 13.89
N SER A 46 21.19 -0.29 14.67
CA SER A 46 20.92 -1.12 15.83
C SER A 46 20.55 -2.55 15.41
N ARG A 47 20.72 -3.51 16.33
CA ARG A 47 20.24 -4.88 16.13
C ARG A 47 18.72 -4.90 15.87
N GLY A 48 17.98 -4.04 16.56
CA GLY A 48 16.53 -3.89 16.38
C GLY A 48 16.19 -3.43 14.97
N GLY A 49 16.87 -2.39 14.47
CA GLY A 49 16.72 -1.88 13.11
C GLY A 49 17.05 -2.93 12.04
N GLN A 50 18.13 -3.69 12.22
CA GLN A 50 18.48 -4.76 11.27
C GLN A 50 17.44 -5.88 11.21
N VAL A 51 16.95 -6.34 12.37
CA VAL A 51 15.88 -7.36 12.43
C VAL A 51 14.59 -6.83 11.81
N GLN A 52 14.23 -5.58 12.13
CA GLN A 52 13.06 -4.93 11.56
C GLN A 52 13.19 -4.75 10.04
N LEU A 53 14.37 -4.42 9.51
CA LEU A 53 14.59 -4.29 8.06
C LEU A 53 14.34 -5.63 7.35
N LEU A 54 14.79 -6.75 7.93
CA LEU A 54 14.47 -8.09 7.41
C LEU A 54 12.96 -8.35 7.40
N ALA A 55 12.26 -7.96 8.48
CA ALA A 55 10.81 -8.08 8.54
C ALA A 55 10.10 -7.19 7.50
N HIS A 56 10.57 -5.95 7.31
CA HIS A 56 10.07 -5.03 6.28
C HIS A 56 10.23 -5.61 4.89
N THR A 57 11.40 -6.15 4.56
CA THR A 57 11.64 -6.81 3.27
C THR A 57 10.74 -8.02 3.08
N ALA A 58 10.61 -8.88 4.11
CA ALA A 58 9.75 -10.07 4.03
C ALA A 58 8.27 -9.71 3.82
N VAL A 59 7.74 -8.75 4.60
CA VAL A 59 6.37 -8.25 4.42
C VAL A 59 6.21 -7.59 3.06
N GLY A 60 7.21 -6.86 2.57
CA GLY A 60 7.20 -6.22 1.26
C GLY A 60 7.01 -7.24 0.14
N ILE A 61 7.78 -8.33 0.18
CA ILE A 61 7.67 -9.45 -0.77
C ILE A 61 6.29 -10.10 -0.69
N LEU A 62 5.82 -10.43 0.52
CA LEU A 62 4.52 -11.07 0.73
C LEU A 62 3.35 -10.16 0.30
N ALA A 63 3.51 -8.85 0.43
CA ALA A 63 2.50 -7.87 0.07
C ALA A 63 2.33 -7.67 -1.44
N LEU A 64 3.31 -8.06 -2.28
CA LEU A 64 3.26 -7.84 -3.74
C LEU A 64 2.00 -8.43 -4.38
N LEU A 65 1.68 -9.69 -4.07
CA LEU A 65 0.53 -10.39 -4.65
C LEU A 65 -0.82 -9.81 -4.21
N PRO A 66 -1.13 -9.68 -2.90
CA PRO A 66 -2.40 -9.10 -2.48
C PRO A 66 -2.54 -7.64 -2.92
N TRP A 67 -1.45 -6.87 -2.90
CA TRP A 67 -1.46 -5.50 -3.40
C TRP A 67 -1.75 -5.45 -4.91
N ALA A 68 -1.06 -6.25 -5.74
CA ALA A 68 -1.30 -6.27 -7.18
C ALA A 68 -2.74 -6.66 -7.51
N ARG A 69 -3.30 -7.65 -6.80
CA ARG A 69 -4.70 -8.04 -6.93
C ARG A 69 -5.65 -6.91 -6.55
N TYR A 70 -5.40 -6.23 -5.44
CA TYR A 70 -6.20 -5.10 -5.00
C TYR A 70 -6.16 -3.96 -6.03
N GLN A 71 -4.98 -3.60 -6.52
CA GLN A 71 -4.81 -2.55 -7.52
C GLN A 71 -5.53 -2.89 -8.83
N TRP A 72 -5.46 -4.15 -9.28
CA TRP A 72 -6.20 -4.57 -10.47
C TRP A 72 -7.72 -4.39 -10.31
N ILE A 73 -8.28 -4.86 -9.19
CA ILE A 73 -9.72 -4.70 -8.89
C ILE A 73 -10.08 -3.22 -8.76
N HIS A 74 -9.26 -2.44 -8.06
CA HIS A 74 -9.48 -1.02 -7.85
C HIS A 74 -9.45 -0.25 -9.17
N LEU A 75 -8.45 -0.51 -10.03
CA LEU A 75 -8.34 0.10 -11.34
C LEU A 75 -9.53 -0.28 -12.22
N ALA A 76 -9.88 -1.56 -12.32
CA ALA A 76 -11.02 -2.01 -13.12
C ALA A 76 -12.34 -1.33 -12.71
N ARG A 77 -12.56 -1.12 -11.40
CA ARG A 77 -13.75 -0.44 -10.87
C ARG A 77 -13.74 1.08 -11.07
N THR A 78 -12.56 1.69 -11.21
CA THR A 78 -12.42 3.14 -11.27
C THR A 78 -12.13 3.67 -12.67
N TRP A 79 -11.67 2.83 -13.59
CA TRP A 79 -11.19 3.22 -14.92
C TRP A 79 -12.20 4.03 -15.75
N ARG A 80 -13.50 3.74 -15.59
CA ARG A 80 -14.58 4.41 -16.32
C ARG A 80 -15.31 5.48 -15.49
N LYS A 81 -14.88 5.75 -14.26
CA LYS A 81 -15.53 6.74 -13.40
C LYS A 81 -15.05 8.16 -13.78
N PRO A 82 -15.91 9.19 -13.66
CA PRO A 82 -15.50 10.57 -13.87
C PRO A 82 -14.34 10.95 -12.93
N LEU A 83 -13.35 11.68 -13.47
CA LEU A 83 -12.21 12.14 -12.68
C LEU A 83 -12.68 12.97 -11.48
N SER A 84 -12.14 12.64 -10.32
CA SER A 84 -12.37 13.35 -9.07
C SER A 84 -11.10 13.36 -8.25
N HIS A 85 -11.00 14.26 -7.26
CA HIS A 85 -9.87 14.31 -6.34
C HIS A 85 -9.63 12.96 -5.63
N HIS A 86 -10.70 12.19 -5.35
CA HIS A 86 -10.60 10.83 -4.80
C HIS A 86 -9.84 9.88 -5.72
N LEU A 87 -10.22 9.85 -6.99
CA LEU A 87 -9.58 8.98 -7.99
C LEU A 87 -8.14 9.41 -8.27
N VAL A 88 -7.89 10.72 -8.36
CA VAL A 88 -6.54 11.26 -8.58
C VAL A 88 -5.62 10.87 -7.41
N LEU A 89 -6.06 11.03 -6.16
CA LEU A 89 -5.30 10.60 -4.99
C LEU A 89 -5.06 9.09 -4.97
N GLY A 90 -6.07 8.29 -5.30
CA GLY A 90 -5.95 6.83 -5.35
C GLY A 90 -4.95 6.36 -6.42
N TRP A 91 -5.02 6.91 -7.63
CA TRP A 91 -4.08 6.59 -8.70
C TRP A 91 -2.66 7.09 -8.41
N ALA A 92 -2.52 8.31 -7.89
CA ALA A 92 -1.20 8.84 -7.51
C ALA A 92 -0.54 7.99 -6.42
N SER A 93 -1.29 7.62 -5.38
CA SER A 93 -0.83 6.69 -4.34
C SER A 93 -0.45 5.33 -4.94
N GLY A 94 -1.28 4.78 -5.81
CA GLY A 94 -1.01 3.50 -6.48
C GLY A 94 0.26 3.50 -7.32
N VAL A 95 0.50 4.57 -8.09
CA VAL A 95 1.71 4.72 -8.92
C VAL A 95 2.96 4.86 -8.04
N LEU A 96 2.90 5.67 -6.99
CA LEU A 96 4.03 5.82 -6.06
C LEU A 96 4.34 4.53 -5.34
N LEU A 97 3.32 3.78 -4.92
CA LEU A 97 3.52 2.46 -4.29
C LEU A 97 4.12 1.46 -5.28
N LEU A 98 3.70 1.47 -6.54
CA LEU A 98 4.33 0.64 -7.58
C LEU A 98 5.81 0.97 -7.73
N ALA A 99 6.15 2.27 -7.80
CA ALA A 99 7.54 2.72 -7.88
C ALA A 99 8.35 2.32 -6.65
N ALA A 100 7.76 2.41 -5.45
CA ALA A 100 8.38 1.98 -4.20
C ALA A 100 8.62 0.46 -4.18
N MET A 101 7.66 -0.34 -4.65
CA MET A 101 7.81 -1.80 -4.74
C MET A 101 8.87 -2.20 -5.77
N ALA A 102 8.87 -1.58 -6.95
CA ALA A 102 9.86 -1.86 -7.99
C ALA A 102 11.28 -1.49 -7.54
N SER A 103 11.47 -0.29 -6.98
CA SER A 103 12.76 0.14 -6.44
C SER A 103 13.20 -0.68 -5.23
N GLY A 104 12.26 -1.08 -4.35
CA GLY A 104 12.53 -1.94 -3.20
C GLY A 104 12.98 -3.35 -3.61
N ALA A 105 12.41 -3.90 -4.67
CA ALA A 105 12.88 -5.16 -5.26
C ALA A 105 14.32 -5.01 -5.75
N VAL A 106 14.65 -3.93 -6.49
CA VAL A 106 16.03 -3.67 -6.94
C VAL A 106 17.00 -3.53 -5.77
N VAL A 107 16.63 -2.80 -4.71
CA VAL A 107 17.47 -2.65 -3.51
C VAL A 107 17.66 -3.99 -2.80
N THR A 108 16.60 -4.80 -2.70
CA THR A 108 16.65 -6.14 -2.08
C THR A 108 17.57 -7.07 -2.83
N VAL A 109 17.47 -7.09 -4.16
CA VAL A 109 18.38 -7.79 -5.07
C VAL A 109 19.82 -7.33 -4.82
N GLN A 110 20.08 -6.02 -4.88
CA GLN A 110 21.43 -5.49 -4.71
C GLN A 110 22.06 -5.89 -3.36
N ALA A 111 21.28 -5.77 -2.28
CA ALA A 111 21.72 -6.15 -0.93
C ALA A 111 21.94 -7.68 -0.80
N GLY A 112 21.05 -8.49 -1.37
CA GLY A 112 21.11 -9.95 -1.29
C GLY A 112 22.31 -10.58 -2.01
N TRP A 113 22.76 -9.98 -3.12
CA TRP A 113 23.95 -10.41 -3.86
C TRP A 113 25.26 -9.77 -3.36
N GLY A 114 25.24 -9.07 -2.22
CA GLY A 114 26.43 -8.43 -1.66
C GLY A 114 26.95 -7.25 -2.48
N THR A 115 26.14 -6.72 -3.41
CA THR A 115 26.50 -5.50 -4.15
C THR A 115 26.17 -4.27 -3.31
N ARG A 116 26.99 -3.23 -3.44
CA ARG A 116 26.70 -1.93 -2.82
C ARG A 116 25.41 -1.38 -3.42
N VAL A 117 24.41 -1.11 -2.58
CA VAL A 117 23.16 -0.48 -3.02
C VAL A 117 23.45 0.86 -3.67
N ALA A 118 22.96 1.07 -4.89
CA ALA A 118 23.22 2.32 -5.61
C ALA A 118 22.46 3.48 -4.92
N PRO A 119 23.08 4.65 -4.72
CA PRO A 119 22.42 5.78 -4.05
C PRO A 119 21.12 6.21 -4.71
N ALA A 120 21.03 6.13 -6.05
CA ALA A 120 19.83 6.48 -6.80
C ALA A 120 18.65 5.55 -6.49
N TRP A 121 18.88 4.23 -6.42
CA TRP A 121 17.83 3.26 -6.09
C TRP A 121 17.37 3.39 -4.65
N HIS A 122 18.30 3.63 -3.73
CA HIS A 122 17.97 3.88 -2.33
C HIS A 122 17.14 5.16 -2.16
N ALA A 123 17.54 6.27 -2.78
CA ALA A 123 16.81 7.53 -2.75
C ALA A 123 15.43 7.41 -3.40
N LEU A 124 15.32 6.71 -4.53
CA LEU A 124 14.05 6.46 -5.20
C LEU A 124 13.10 5.65 -4.30
N HIS A 125 13.58 4.56 -3.71
CA HIS A 125 12.79 3.72 -2.82
C HIS A 125 12.30 4.50 -1.59
N LEU A 126 13.18 5.24 -0.92
CA LEU A 126 12.83 6.06 0.22
C LEU A 126 11.81 7.14 -0.14
N GLY A 127 12.07 7.92 -1.21
CA GLY A 127 11.21 9.03 -1.62
C GLY A 127 9.83 8.57 -2.05
N THR A 128 9.76 7.52 -2.89
CA THR A 128 8.47 6.96 -3.34
C THR A 128 7.73 6.25 -2.23
N GLY A 129 8.43 5.55 -1.33
CA GLY A 129 7.84 4.93 -0.15
C GLY A 129 7.20 5.94 0.80
N LEU A 130 7.91 7.02 1.15
CA LEU A 130 7.39 8.08 2.01
C LEU A 130 6.21 8.82 1.36
N ALA A 131 6.34 9.19 0.09
CA ALA A 131 5.26 9.88 -0.63
C ALA A 131 4.01 8.99 -0.76
N SER A 132 4.20 7.70 -1.09
CA SER A 132 3.12 6.71 -1.16
C SER A 132 2.42 6.55 0.19
N PHE A 133 3.18 6.40 1.28
CA PHE A 133 2.62 6.24 2.62
C PHE A 133 1.76 7.45 3.04
N ALA A 134 2.29 8.66 2.84
CA ALA A 134 1.55 9.88 3.13
C ALA A 134 0.27 10.02 2.28
N LEU A 135 0.37 9.80 0.95
CA LEU A 135 -0.79 9.88 0.06
C LEU A 135 -1.81 8.78 0.32
N ALA A 136 -1.38 7.55 0.62
CA ALA A 136 -2.26 6.44 0.95
C ALA A 136 -3.05 6.73 2.23
N ALA A 137 -2.40 7.31 3.24
CA ALA A 137 -3.06 7.73 4.47
C ALA A 137 -4.11 8.81 4.18
N VAL A 138 -3.75 9.87 3.45
CA VAL A 138 -4.68 10.94 3.07
C VAL A 138 -5.85 10.41 2.23
N HIS A 139 -5.56 9.59 1.22
CA HIS A 139 -6.59 8.98 0.37
C HIS A 139 -7.56 8.13 1.19
N SER A 140 -7.04 7.30 2.09
CA SER A 140 -7.86 6.41 2.93
C SER A 140 -8.73 7.19 3.92
N LEU A 141 -8.19 8.24 4.53
CA LEU A 141 -8.93 9.13 5.42
C LEU A 141 -10.06 9.84 4.65
N VAL A 142 -9.73 10.48 3.53
CA VAL A 142 -10.70 11.22 2.72
C VAL A 142 -11.79 10.30 2.17
N ALA A 143 -11.46 9.06 1.83
CA ALA A 143 -12.41 8.05 1.35
C ALA A 143 -13.24 7.40 2.48
N ALA A 144 -12.83 7.50 3.75
CA ALA A 144 -13.57 6.99 4.89
C ALA A 144 -14.64 7.96 5.43
N VAL A 145 -14.48 9.27 5.19
CA VAL A 145 -15.41 10.32 5.69
C VAL A 145 -16.53 10.65 4.69
N LYS A 146 -16.53 10.04 3.49
CA LYS A 146 -17.58 10.21 2.47
C LYS A 146 -18.43 8.97 2.28
#